data_AF-A0A7S2MHQ4-F1
#
_entry.id   AF-A0A7S2MHQ4-F1
#
_cell.length_a   1.000
_cell.length_b   1.000
_cell.length_c   1.000
_cell.angle_alpha   90.00
_cell.angle_beta   90.00
_cell.angle_gamma   90.00
#
_symmetry.space_group_name_H-M   'P 1'
#
loop_
_entity.id
_entity.type
_entity.pdbx_description
1 polymer ?
#
loop_
_entity_poly.entity_id
_entity_poly.type
_entity_poly.pdbx_seq_one_letter_code
_entity_poly.pdbx_strand_id
1 'polypeptide(L)'
;PPVAQPWVVSYGWAAMRHCSPSGAKIRELSEALRELGAKPDDVVFLDYMSMWQSDHKVPEIYSKRNNYATVLDRTSGDDCVQQLPMTIAQKQEKTLALYESTRMFAFKGGTLPSGQTILGCKVLVLPELESPYDFPAAGAITKEMNTLCSPPREEMNSRWGFAKSVPYENGGWTCAEYAVARFNGTIANTHHEAVKRVDAARAWPMDVEEFASMMDVRATHPVAFTKGGDREAVRFNFYKYCYHILDQQEHPEAAPALQEACARDCSPVPRPAFVEVKQRNAGPTLT
;
A
#
# COMPACT_ATOMS: atom_id res chain seq x y z
N PRO A 1 15.28 -27.20 8.93
CA PRO A 1 15.54 -26.50 7.65
C PRO A 1 15.93 -25.05 7.92
N PRO A 2 16.87 -24.44 7.16
CA PRO A 2 16.98 -22.98 7.18
C PRO A 2 15.60 -22.44 6.78
N VAL A 3 15.03 -21.59 7.64
CA VAL A 3 13.72 -20.98 7.38
C VAL A 3 13.98 -19.86 6.38
N ALA A 4 13.32 -19.92 5.21
CA ALA A 4 13.37 -18.88 4.19
C ALA A 4 13.05 -17.51 4.81
N GLN A 5 13.95 -16.55 4.66
CA GLN A 5 13.74 -15.19 5.18
C GLN A 5 12.69 -14.47 4.32
N PRO A 6 11.62 -13.93 4.93
CA PRO A 6 10.71 -13.05 4.21
C PRO A 6 11.31 -11.66 4.04
N TRP A 7 11.32 -11.18 2.80
CA TRP A 7 11.72 -9.84 2.41
C TRP A 7 10.52 -9.07 1.87
N VAL A 8 10.47 -7.76 2.13
CA VAL A 8 9.41 -6.87 1.68
C VAL A 8 10.05 -5.63 1.10
N VAL A 9 9.65 -5.22 -0.10
CA VAL A 9 10.25 -4.07 -0.78
C VAL A 9 9.34 -2.85 -0.65
N SER A 10 9.84 -1.77 -0.06
CA SER A 10 9.21 -0.45 -0.13
C SER A 10 9.90 0.39 -1.21
N TYR A 11 9.13 0.86 -2.18
CA TYR A 11 9.63 1.60 -3.32
C TYR A 11 8.56 2.50 -3.93
N GLY A 12 8.99 3.59 -4.57
CA GLY A 12 8.09 4.49 -5.27
C GLY A 12 7.71 3.93 -6.65
N TRP A 13 6.42 4.01 -7.00
CA TRP A 13 5.99 3.82 -8.38
C TRP A 13 6.59 4.90 -9.27
N ALA A 14 7.32 4.49 -10.31
CA ALA A 14 7.96 5.40 -11.25
C ALA A 14 6.97 6.09 -12.20
N ALA A 15 5.87 5.42 -12.58
CA ALA A 15 4.85 5.99 -13.47
C ALA A 15 3.44 5.53 -13.10
N MET A 16 2.43 6.30 -13.53
CA MET A 16 1.03 6.01 -13.26
C MET A 16 0.58 4.63 -13.74
N ARG A 17 1.08 4.16 -14.90
CA ARG A 17 0.63 2.89 -15.50
C ARG A 17 1.47 1.68 -15.09
N HIS A 18 2.66 1.89 -14.51
CA HIS A 18 3.54 0.80 -14.10
C HIS A 18 4.56 1.29 -13.06
N CYS A 19 4.82 0.48 -12.03
CA CYS A 19 5.67 0.86 -10.91
C CYS A 19 7.17 0.97 -11.27
N SER A 20 7.64 0.26 -12.30
CA SER A 20 9.04 0.22 -12.74
C SER A 20 9.15 -0.05 -14.26
N PRO A 21 8.79 0.91 -15.14
CA PRO A 21 8.73 0.64 -16.59
C PRO A 21 10.05 0.16 -17.20
N SER A 22 11.21 0.63 -16.71
CA SER A 22 12.53 0.19 -17.21
C SER A 22 13.00 -1.14 -16.61
N GLY A 23 12.28 -1.65 -15.60
CA GLY A 23 12.67 -2.82 -14.81
C GLY A 23 13.89 -2.57 -13.92
N ALA A 24 14.34 -1.31 -13.73
CA ALA A 24 15.49 -0.99 -12.90
C ALA A 24 15.32 -1.45 -11.45
N LYS A 25 14.09 -1.40 -10.91
CA LYS A 25 13.82 -1.83 -9.54
C LYS A 25 14.12 -3.29 -9.27
N ILE A 26 13.94 -4.17 -10.25
CA ILE A 26 14.31 -5.59 -10.11
C ILE A 26 15.83 -5.76 -10.04
N ARG A 27 16.59 -4.95 -10.79
CA ARG A 27 18.06 -4.97 -10.74
C ARG A 27 18.57 -4.45 -9.40
N GLU A 28 18.06 -3.31 -8.96
CA GLU A 28 18.41 -2.72 -7.66
C GLU A 28 18.04 -3.66 -6.49
N LEU A 29 16.86 -4.30 -6.55
CA LEU A 29 16.45 -5.33 -5.61
C LEU A 29 17.43 -6.50 -5.58
N SER A 30 17.80 -7.04 -6.74
CA SER A 30 18.73 -8.16 -6.85
C SER A 30 20.10 -7.82 -6.27
N GLU A 31 20.58 -6.60 -6.48
CA GLU A 31 21.86 -6.12 -5.95
C GLU A 31 21.81 -5.99 -4.43
N ALA A 32 20.78 -5.33 -3.89
CA ALA A 32 20.59 -5.16 -2.45
C ALA A 32 20.43 -6.51 -1.72
N LEU A 33 19.69 -7.46 -2.29
CA LEU A 33 19.54 -8.81 -1.72
C LEU A 33 20.88 -9.56 -1.68
N ARG A 34 21.69 -9.45 -2.74
CA ARG A 34 23.01 -10.08 -2.80
C ARG A 34 23.96 -9.50 -1.75
N GLU A 35 23.97 -8.18 -1.60
CA GLU A 35 24.79 -7.49 -0.59
C GLU A 35 24.39 -7.90 0.84
N LEU A 36 23.09 -8.10 1.08
CA LEU A 36 22.56 -8.56 2.37
C LEU A 36 22.68 -10.07 2.61
N GLY A 37 23.26 -10.81 1.67
CA GLY A 37 23.43 -12.27 1.79
C GLY A 37 22.11 -13.04 1.77
N ALA A 38 21.10 -12.54 1.07
CA ALA A 38 19.85 -13.26 0.87
C ALA A 38 20.10 -14.60 0.16
N LYS A 39 19.33 -15.61 0.55
CA LYS A 39 19.51 -16.97 0.04
C LYS A 39 18.58 -17.26 -1.14
N PRO A 40 18.90 -18.25 -1.99
CA PRO A 40 18.04 -18.60 -3.13
C PRO A 40 16.62 -19.05 -2.75
N ASP A 41 16.43 -19.56 -1.53
CA ASP A 41 15.16 -20.01 -0.99
C ASP A 41 14.40 -18.92 -0.20
N ASP A 42 14.99 -17.74 -0.02
CA ASP A 42 14.29 -16.60 0.57
C ASP A 42 13.12 -16.15 -0.32
N VAL A 43 12.11 -15.54 0.31
CA VAL A 43 10.90 -15.08 -0.40
C VAL A 43 10.82 -13.56 -0.38
N VAL A 44 10.48 -12.96 -1.51
CA VAL A 44 10.40 -11.51 -1.66
C VAL A 44 8.98 -11.10 -2.03
N PHE A 45 8.39 -10.23 -1.24
CA PHE A 45 7.17 -9.52 -1.59
C PHE A 45 7.52 -8.18 -2.28
N LEU A 46 7.02 -8.02 -3.51
CA LEU A 46 7.12 -6.80 -4.28
C LEU A 46 5.72 -6.37 -4.72
N ASP A 47 5.27 -5.19 -4.29
CA ASP A 47 3.90 -4.75 -4.53
C ASP A 47 3.66 -4.39 -6.02
N TYR A 48 2.94 -5.26 -6.71
CA TYR A 48 2.31 -5.01 -8.01
C TYR A 48 0.77 -5.00 -7.93
N MET A 49 0.22 -5.13 -6.72
CA MET A 49 -1.21 -5.37 -6.49
C MET A 49 -2.06 -4.19 -6.98
N SER A 50 -1.47 -2.99 -7.01
CA SER A 50 -2.14 -1.80 -7.49
C SER A 50 -2.23 -1.67 -9.02
N MET A 51 -1.48 -2.47 -9.81
CA MET A 51 -1.53 -2.37 -11.28
C MET A 51 -2.85 -2.84 -11.89
N TRP A 52 -3.53 -3.77 -11.22
CA TRP A 52 -4.72 -4.43 -11.75
C TRP A 52 -5.94 -4.09 -10.91
N GLN A 53 -6.10 -2.85 -10.44
CA GLN A 53 -7.28 -2.44 -9.66
C GLN A 53 -8.53 -2.23 -10.53
N SER A 54 -8.35 -1.99 -11.83
CA SER A 54 -9.40 -1.82 -12.84
C SER A 54 -8.87 -2.23 -14.22
N ASP A 55 -9.73 -2.15 -15.26
CA ASP A 55 -9.28 -2.13 -16.65
C ASP A 55 -8.18 -1.08 -16.82
N HIS A 56 -7.17 -1.41 -17.63
CA HIS A 56 -5.92 -0.65 -17.63
C HIS A 56 -5.47 -0.28 -19.03
N LYS A 57 -4.99 0.96 -19.16
CA LYS A 57 -4.34 1.41 -20.39
C LYS A 57 -2.89 0.96 -20.34
N VAL A 58 -2.50 0.16 -21.33
CA VAL A 58 -1.15 -0.35 -21.50
C VAL A 58 -0.61 0.05 -22.87
N PRO A 59 0.71 0.24 -23.01
CA PRO A 59 1.29 0.50 -24.33
C PRO A 59 1.03 -0.67 -25.28
N GLU A 60 0.86 -0.39 -26.58
CA GLU A 60 0.55 -1.37 -27.64
C GLU A 60 1.52 -2.57 -27.67
N ILE A 61 2.78 -2.40 -27.22
CA ILE A 61 3.74 -3.51 -27.14
C ILE A 61 3.26 -4.63 -26.21
N TYR A 62 2.50 -4.32 -25.16
CA TYR A 62 2.00 -5.31 -24.21
C TYR A 62 0.99 -6.25 -24.89
N SER A 63 -0.03 -5.70 -25.54
CA SER A 63 -1.07 -6.49 -26.22
C SER A 63 -0.51 -7.27 -27.40
N LYS A 64 0.41 -6.69 -28.18
CA LYS A 64 1.12 -7.38 -29.27
C LYS A 64 1.92 -8.60 -28.81
N ARG A 65 2.34 -8.62 -27.54
CA ARG A 65 3.13 -9.71 -26.95
C ARG A 65 2.31 -10.62 -26.04
N ASN A 66 1.08 -10.25 -25.71
CA ASN A 66 0.19 -11.02 -24.86
C ASN A 66 -1.03 -11.48 -25.66
N ASN A 67 -0.92 -12.66 -26.27
CA ASN A 67 -1.99 -13.27 -27.08
C ASN A 67 -3.27 -13.59 -26.28
N TYR A 68 -3.24 -13.48 -24.94
CA TYR A 68 -4.38 -13.73 -24.06
C TYR A 68 -5.06 -12.44 -23.58
N ALA A 69 -4.54 -11.26 -23.94
CA ALA A 69 -5.14 -9.99 -23.54
C ALA A 69 -6.40 -9.69 -24.35
N THR A 70 -7.52 -9.47 -23.68
CA THR A 70 -8.74 -8.94 -24.30
C THR A 70 -8.63 -7.42 -24.39
N VAL A 71 -8.44 -6.89 -25.60
CA VAL A 71 -8.37 -5.44 -25.85
C VAL A 71 -9.78 -4.89 -26.02
N LEU A 72 -10.18 -3.98 -25.13
CA LEU A 72 -11.49 -3.31 -25.12
C LEU A 72 -11.54 -2.12 -26.08
N ASP A 73 -10.44 -1.39 -26.19
CA ASP A 73 -10.33 -0.19 -27.00
C ASP A 73 -8.89 -0.03 -27.51
N ARG A 74 -8.78 0.45 -28.74
CA ARG A 74 -7.51 0.78 -29.41
C ARG A 74 -7.53 2.27 -29.72
N THR A 75 -7.05 3.06 -28.77
CA THR A 75 -6.78 4.49 -29.01
C THR A 75 -5.37 4.66 -29.57
N SER A 76 -5.14 5.63 -30.45
CA SER A 76 -3.85 5.85 -31.13
C SER A 76 -2.61 5.70 -30.24
N GLY A 77 -2.00 4.50 -30.25
CA GLY A 77 -0.76 4.17 -29.51
C GLY A 77 -0.93 3.51 -28.13
N ASP A 78 -2.16 3.38 -27.61
CA ASP A 78 -2.49 2.78 -26.31
C ASP A 78 -3.64 1.77 -26.45
N ASP A 79 -3.45 0.57 -25.89
CA ASP A 79 -4.50 -0.44 -25.80
C ASP A 79 -5.11 -0.44 -24.38
N CYS A 80 -6.45 -0.45 -24.30
CA CYS A 80 -7.14 -0.69 -23.04
C CYS A 80 -7.39 -2.20 -22.92
N VAL A 81 -6.80 -2.84 -21.90
CA VAL A 81 -6.96 -4.29 -21.68
C VAL A 81 -7.94 -4.54 -20.56
N GLN A 82 -8.88 -5.45 -20.82
CA GLN A 82 -9.88 -5.87 -19.86
C GLN A 82 -9.22 -6.68 -18.73
N GLN A 83 -9.56 -6.36 -17.49
CA GLN A 83 -9.29 -7.25 -16.38
C GLN A 83 -10.29 -8.42 -16.40
N LEU A 84 -9.80 -9.65 -16.22
CA LEU A 84 -10.68 -10.81 -16.08
C LEU A 84 -11.70 -10.57 -14.95
N PRO A 85 -13.00 -10.84 -15.19
CA PRO A 85 -14.02 -10.60 -14.19
C PRO A 85 -13.75 -11.45 -12.94
N MET A 86 -13.68 -10.78 -11.79
CA MET A 86 -13.54 -11.43 -10.49
C MET A 86 -14.91 -11.68 -9.86
N THR A 87 -15.06 -12.82 -9.17
CA THR A 87 -16.19 -13.09 -8.29
C THR A 87 -16.21 -12.11 -7.11
N ILE A 88 -17.34 -12.02 -6.39
CA ILE A 88 -17.45 -11.18 -5.19
C ILE A 88 -16.41 -11.59 -4.13
N ALA A 89 -16.24 -12.90 -3.91
CA ALA A 89 -15.26 -13.43 -2.96
C ALA A 89 -13.83 -13.02 -3.32
N GLN A 90 -13.43 -13.17 -4.60
CA GLN A 90 -12.11 -12.75 -5.07
C GLN A 90 -11.87 -11.24 -4.90
N LYS A 91 -12.89 -10.41 -5.13
CA LYS A 91 -12.81 -8.96 -4.90
C LYS A 91 -12.58 -8.65 -3.42
N GLN A 92 -13.25 -9.36 -2.52
CA GLN A 92 -13.08 -9.21 -1.07
C GLN A 92 -11.68 -9.64 -0.63
N GLU A 93 -11.19 -10.80 -1.08
CA GLU A 93 -9.84 -11.29 -0.80
C GLU A 93 -8.76 -10.33 -1.29
N LYS A 94 -8.87 -9.86 -2.53
CA LYS A 94 -7.96 -8.86 -3.10
C LYS A 94 -7.95 -7.56 -2.28
N THR A 95 -9.13 -7.09 -1.88
CA THR A 95 -9.27 -5.89 -1.06
C THR A 95 -8.59 -6.08 0.29
N LEU A 96 -8.85 -7.20 0.96
CA LEU A 96 -8.21 -7.54 2.23
C LEU A 96 -6.69 -7.59 2.09
N ALA A 97 -6.18 -8.29 1.07
CA ALA A 97 -4.74 -8.41 0.85
C ALA A 97 -4.09 -7.04 0.57
N LEU A 98 -4.74 -6.16 -0.19
CA LEU A 98 -4.25 -4.81 -0.45
C LEU A 98 -4.11 -4.00 0.84
N TYR A 99 -5.14 -4.00 1.69
CA TYR A 99 -5.15 -3.24 2.94
C TYR A 99 -4.27 -3.85 4.05
N GLU A 100 -4.09 -5.16 4.07
CA GLU A 100 -3.24 -5.84 5.07
C GLU A 100 -1.76 -5.91 4.67
N SER A 101 -1.41 -5.57 3.43
CA SER A 101 -0.02 -5.59 2.97
C SER A 101 0.91 -4.72 3.84
N THR A 102 0.39 -3.64 4.43
CA THR A 102 1.17 -2.76 5.32
C THR A 102 1.68 -3.51 6.57
N ARG A 103 1.00 -4.57 7.01
CA ARG A 103 1.42 -5.40 8.15
C ARG A 103 2.81 -6.01 7.95
N MET A 104 3.18 -6.32 6.70
CA MET A 104 4.48 -6.92 6.41
C MET A 104 5.64 -5.98 6.75
N PHE A 105 5.44 -4.66 6.69
CA PHE A 105 6.47 -3.69 7.08
C PHE A 105 6.65 -3.62 8.61
N ALA A 106 5.64 -3.98 9.39
CA ALA A 106 5.68 -3.95 10.85
C ALA A 106 6.11 -5.29 11.49
N PHE A 107 6.02 -6.40 10.75
CA PHE A 107 6.16 -7.72 11.34
C PHE A 107 7.62 -8.08 11.67
N LYS A 108 8.08 -7.79 12.89
CA LYS A 108 9.43 -8.10 13.39
C LYS A 108 9.68 -9.58 13.73
N GLY A 109 8.63 -10.41 13.73
CA GLY A 109 8.71 -11.79 14.20
C GLY A 109 8.88 -11.87 15.72
N GLY A 110 9.41 -12.98 16.22
CA GLY A 110 9.67 -13.17 17.65
C GLY A 110 9.70 -14.64 18.06
N THR A 111 9.81 -14.89 19.36
CA THR A 111 9.74 -16.24 19.93
C THR A 111 8.47 -16.37 20.76
N LEU A 112 7.64 -17.36 20.44
CA LEU A 112 6.41 -17.64 21.18
C LEU A 112 6.73 -18.22 22.57
N PRO A 113 5.78 -18.18 23.52
CA PRO A 113 5.93 -18.86 24.81
C PRO A 113 6.20 -20.38 24.68
N SER A 114 5.80 -20.99 23.57
CA SER A 114 6.10 -22.39 23.24
C SER A 114 7.57 -22.64 22.86
N GLY A 115 8.39 -21.60 22.76
CA GLY A 115 9.78 -21.67 22.28
C GLY A 115 9.92 -21.65 20.75
N GLN A 116 8.81 -21.61 20.00
CA GLN A 116 8.86 -21.53 18.54
C GLN A 116 9.26 -20.11 18.09
N THR A 117 10.32 -20.00 17.30
CA THR A 117 10.73 -18.76 16.65
C THR A 117 10.00 -18.56 15.33
N ILE A 118 9.42 -17.37 15.14
CA ILE A 118 8.82 -16.91 13.90
C ILE A 118 9.72 -15.83 13.32
N LEU A 119 10.16 -16.01 12.07
CA LEU A 119 10.95 -14.99 11.37
C LEU A 119 10.08 -13.78 11.04
N GLY A 120 10.58 -12.59 11.37
CA GLY A 120 10.02 -11.34 10.90
C GLY A 120 10.33 -11.08 9.43
N CYS A 121 9.64 -10.11 8.86
CA CYS A 121 9.96 -9.53 7.57
C CYS A 121 11.17 -8.61 7.69
N LYS A 122 12.05 -8.67 6.68
CA LYS A 122 13.10 -7.67 6.46
C LYS A 122 12.67 -6.71 5.35
N VAL A 123 12.64 -5.42 5.66
CA VAL A 123 12.23 -4.39 4.72
C VAL A 123 13.44 -3.85 3.96
N LEU A 124 13.35 -3.88 2.63
CA LEU A 124 14.27 -3.25 1.70
C LEU A 124 13.68 -1.94 1.20
N VAL A 125 14.37 -0.83 1.45
CA VAL A 125 13.96 0.50 0.99
C VAL A 125 14.74 0.85 -0.28
N LEU A 126 14.04 1.01 -1.40
CA LEU A 126 14.62 1.32 -2.73
C LEU A 126 14.07 2.68 -3.24
N PRO A 127 14.59 3.82 -2.74
CA PRO A 127 13.90 5.10 -2.83
C PRO A 127 14.02 5.81 -4.19
N GLU A 128 14.99 5.43 -5.01
CA GLU A 128 15.28 6.15 -6.26
C GLU A 128 14.13 6.01 -7.27
N LEU A 129 13.76 7.10 -7.94
CA LEU A 129 12.76 7.04 -9.01
C LEU A 129 13.44 6.85 -10.36
N GLU A 130 12.82 6.05 -11.21
CA GLU A 130 13.29 5.86 -12.58
C GLU A 130 12.99 7.10 -13.43
N SER A 131 13.91 7.43 -14.33
CA SER A 131 13.73 8.51 -15.28
C SER A 131 12.78 8.08 -16.40
N PRO A 132 11.81 8.92 -16.83
CA PRO A 132 10.93 8.61 -17.94
C PRO A 132 11.66 8.43 -19.28
N TYR A 133 12.89 8.96 -19.40
CA TYR A 133 13.74 8.75 -20.57
C TYR A 133 14.27 7.32 -20.68
N ASP A 134 14.28 6.56 -19.59
CA ASP A 134 14.71 5.16 -19.55
C ASP A 134 13.53 4.20 -19.79
N PHE A 135 12.30 4.72 -19.93
CA PHE A 135 11.13 3.88 -20.12
C PHE A 135 11.08 3.32 -21.54
N PRO A 136 10.83 2.01 -21.73
CA PRO A 136 10.74 1.43 -23.05
C PRO A 136 9.53 1.99 -23.79
N ALA A 137 9.71 2.40 -25.05
CA ALA A 137 8.65 2.97 -25.88
C ALA A 137 7.90 4.15 -25.20
N ALA A 138 8.62 5.02 -24.47
CA ALA A 138 8.06 6.18 -23.76
C ALA A 138 7.23 7.12 -24.65
N GLY A 139 7.46 7.12 -25.97
CA GLY A 139 6.84 8.07 -26.88
C GLY A 139 7.41 9.48 -26.72
N ALA A 140 6.64 10.50 -27.09
CA ALA A 140 6.99 11.87 -26.76
C ALA A 140 6.85 12.08 -25.25
N ILE A 141 7.84 12.72 -24.64
CA ILE A 141 7.81 13.12 -23.23
C ILE A 141 7.51 14.61 -23.18
N THR A 142 6.43 14.97 -22.50
CA THR A 142 5.96 16.34 -22.33
C THR A 142 5.91 16.70 -20.85
N LYS A 143 6.02 17.99 -20.53
CA LYS A 143 5.72 18.48 -19.18
C LYS A 143 4.28 18.96 -19.15
N GLU A 144 3.49 18.40 -18.24
CA GLU A 144 2.06 18.64 -18.16
C GLU A 144 1.63 18.75 -16.69
N MET A 145 0.55 19.49 -16.45
CA MET A 145 -0.05 19.57 -15.11
C MET A 145 -0.82 18.27 -14.82
N ASN A 146 -0.32 17.48 -13.88
CA ASN A 146 -1.03 16.31 -13.37
C ASN A 146 -2.12 16.75 -12.40
N THR A 147 -3.37 16.70 -12.83
CA THR A 147 -4.54 17.03 -11.99
C THR A 147 -5.13 15.81 -11.27
N LEU A 148 -4.58 14.61 -11.48
CA LEU A 148 -5.03 13.40 -10.79
C LEU A 148 -4.51 13.33 -9.36
N CYS A 149 -3.43 14.04 -9.05
CA CYS A 149 -2.88 14.13 -7.71
C CYS A 149 -3.41 15.33 -6.94
N SER A 150 -3.33 15.24 -5.62
CA SER A 150 -3.75 16.32 -4.72
C SER A 150 -2.58 16.74 -3.81
N PRO A 151 -2.04 17.96 -3.95
CA PRO A 151 -2.39 18.97 -4.96
C PRO A 151 -1.91 18.60 -6.38
N PRO A 152 -2.49 19.22 -7.43
CA PRO A 152 -1.95 19.14 -8.79
C PRO A 152 -0.49 19.62 -8.86
N ARG A 153 0.30 19.03 -9.75
CA ARG A 153 1.73 19.37 -9.93
C ARG A 153 2.17 19.12 -11.37
N GLU A 154 3.16 19.87 -11.82
CA GLU A 154 3.78 19.64 -13.12
C GLU A 154 4.63 18.36 -13.06
N GLU A 155 4.35 17.41 -13.95
CA GLU A 155 5.05 16.14 -14.06
C GLU A 155 5.35 15.82 -15.52
N MET A 156 6.34 14.95 -15.75
CA MET A 156 6.62 14.46 -17.09
C MET A 156 5.58 13.41 -17.47
N ASN A 157 4.91 13.59 -18.59
CA ASN A 157 3.95 12.63 -19.14
C ASN A 157 4.59 11.86 -20.29
N SER A 158 4.30 10.56 -20.36
CA SER A 158 4.77 9.64 -21.40
C SER A 158 3.66 8.64 -21.74
N ARG A 159 3.93 7.68 -22.62
CA ARG A 159 3.02 6.53 -22.85
C ARG A 159 2.79 5.65 -21.61
N TRP A 160 3.63 5.78 -20.58
CA TRP A 160 3.43 5.14 -19.28
C TRP A 160 2.62 6.00 -18.29
N GLY A 161 2.10 7.13 -18.76
CA GLY A 161 1.41 8.14 -17.97
C GLY A 161 2.39 9.11 -17.30
N PHE A 162 1.87 9.87 -16.33
CA PHE A 162 2.67 10.77 -15.50
C PHE A 162 3.73 9.98 -14.72
N ALA A 163 4.99 10.38 -14.89
CA ALA A 163 6.11 9.91 -14.10
C ALA A 163 6.08 10.58 -12.73
N LYS A 164 6.28 9.81 -11.67
CA LYS A 164 6.25 10.32 -10.31
C LYS A 164 7.39 11.32 -10.12
N SER A 165 7.05 12.53 -9.70
CA SER A 165 8.02 13.59 -9.37
C SER A 165 8.33 13.68 -7.87
N VAL A 166 7.44 13.15 -7.03
CA VAL A 166 7.52 13.27 -5.58
C VAL A 166 8.57 12.30 -5.04
N PRO A 167 9.63 12.77 -4.36
CA PRO A 167 10.64 11.91 -3.73
C PRO A 167 10.03 10.89 -2.76
N TYR A 168 10.73 9.79 -2.53
CA TYR A 168 10.24 8.66 -1.74
C TYR A 168 9.74 9.08 -0.34
N GLU A 169 10.53 9.87 0.38
CA GLU A 169 10.27 10.37 1.73
C GLU A 169 9.05 11.29 1.82
N ASN A 170 8.60 11.85 0.69
CA ASN A 170 7.48 12.77 0.59
C ASN A 170 6.25 12.13 -0.10
N GLY A 171 6.36 10.91 -0.61
CA GLY A 171 5.25 10.19 -1.22
C GLY A 171 4.38 9.51 -0.17
N GLY A 172 3.07 9.72 -0.19
CA GLY A 172 2.10 9.20 0.79
C GLY A 172 2.36 7.78 1.31
N TRP A 173 2.23 6.80 0.42
CA TRP A 173 2.39 5.38 0.77
C TRP A 173 3.84 5.04 1.13
N THR A 174 4.83 5.51 0.37
CA THR A 174 6.25 5.23 0.64
C THR A 174 6.72 5.82 1.97
N CYS A 175 6.25 7.02 2.31
CA CYS A 175 6.48 7.69 3.59
C CYS A 175 5.87 6.89 4.74
N ALA A 176 4.63 6.40 4.58
CA ALA A 176 3.96 5.61 5.59
C ALA A 176 4.63 4.24 5.81
N GLU A 177 4.97 3.52 4.72
CA GLU A 177 5.68 2.24 4.78
C GLU A 177 7.03 2.40 5.48
N TYR A 178 7.79 3.43 5.13
CA TYR A 178 9.08 3.72 5.78
C TYR A 178 8.90 4.02 7.26
N ALA A 179 7.94 4.87 7.63
CA ALA A 179 7.67 5.21 9.03
C ALA A 179 7.29 3.98 9.85
N VAL A 180 6.42 3.11 9.33
CA VAL A 180 6.03 1.84 9.99
C VAL A 180 7.24 0.91 10.14
N ALA A 181 8.02 0.73 9.07
CA ALA A 181 9.18 -0.15 9.09
C ALA A 181 10.28 0.35 10.04
N ARG A 182 10.52 1.67 10.05
CA ARG A 182 11.47 2.33 10.94
C ARG A 182 11.05 2.19 12.40
N PHE A 183 9.78 2.48 12.71
CA PHE A 183 9.23 2.35 14.06
C PHE A 183 9.42 0.92 14.61
N ASN A 184 9.19 -0.08 13.76
CA ASN A 184 9.29 -1.50 14.15
C ASN A 184 10.71 -2.09 14.02
N GLY A 185 11.70 -1.32 13.56
CA GLY A 185 13.08 -1.79 13.40
C GLY A 185 13.26 -2.89 12.36
N THR A 186 12.44 -2.92 11.30
CA THR A 186 12.45 -3.99 10.27
C THR A 186 13.28 -3.66 9.04
N ILE A 187 13.76 -2.41 8.89
CA ILE A 187 14.57 -1.98 7.74
C ILE A 187 15.95 -2.64 7.78
N ALA A 188 16.29 -3.38 6.72
CA ALA A 188 17.51 -4.19 6.65
C ALA A 188 18.68 -3.47 5.97
N ASN A 189 18.42 -2.52 5.07
CA ASN A 189 19.44 -1.82 4.29
C ASN A 189 19.72 -0.38 4.79
N THR A 190 19.65 -0.14 6.10
CA THR A 190 19.92 1.18 6.73
C THR A 190 21.33 1.73 6.45
N HIS A 191 22.27 0.87 6.08
CA HIS A 191 23.63 1.26 5.73
C HIS A 191 23.77 1.82 4.30
N HIS A 192 22.77 1.64 3.43
CA HIS A 192 22.78 2.17 2.07
C HIS A 192 22.65 3.71 2.11
N GLU A 193 23.47 4.41 1.34
CA GLU A 193 23.45 5.89 1.30
C GLU A 193 22.08 6.46 0.90
N ALA A 194 21.35 5.78 0.03
CA ALA A 194 20.00 6.19 -0.34
C ALA A 194 19.02 6.12 0.84
N VAL A 195 19.14 5.09 1.70
CA VAL A 195 18.30 4.94 2.89
C VAL A 195 18.72 5.93 3.98
N LYS A 196 20.01 6.20 4.14
CA LYS A 196 20.49 7.27 5.03
C LYS A 196 19.95 8.65 4.63
N ARG A 197 19.87 8.94 3.32
CA ARG A 197 19.23 10.18 2.84
C ARG A 197 17.77 10.26 3.22
N VAL A 198 17.01 9.17 3.05
CA VAL A 198 15.61 9.10 3.47
C VAL A 198 15.47 9.30 4.98
N ASP A 199 16.31 8.65 5.78
CA ASP A 199 16.30 8.80 7.24
C ASP A 199 16.59 10.24 7.67
N ALA A 200 17.54 10.90 7.02
CA ALA A 200 17.94 12.28 7.31
C ALA A 200 16.98 13.35 6.72
N ALA A 201 16.07 12.98 5.83
CA ALA A 201 15.23 13.95 5.11
C ALA A 201 14.17 14.63 5.99
N ARG A 202 13.86 14.06 7.16
CA ARG A 202 12.88 14.61 8.13
C ARG A 202 13.01 13.96 9.50
N ALA A 203 12.36 14.58 10.48
CA ALA A 203 12.05 13.92 11.75
C ALA A 203 10.97 12.86 11.51
N TRP A 204 11.36 11.59 11.54
CA TRP A 204 10.42 10.47 11.42
C TRP A 204 9.67 10.25 12.73
N PRO A 205 8.37 9.93 12.67
CA PRO A 205 7.52 9.91 13.84
C PRO A 205 7.83 8.72 14.75
N MET A 206 7.81 8.99 16.04
CA MET A 206 8.00 8.05 17.13
C MET A 206 6.69 7.72 17.85
N ASP A 207 5.59 8.35 17.45
CA ASP A 207 4.25 8.07 17.94
C ASP A 207 3.13 8.48 16.95
N VAL A 208 1.87 8.24 17.34
CA VAL A 208 0.68 8.60 16.53
C VAL A 208 0.52 10.11 16.34
N GLU A 209 0.86 10.90 17.36
CA GLU A 209 0.69 12.36 17.35
C GLU A 209 1.70 13.01 16.40
N GLU A 210 2.96 12.57 16.47
CA GLU A 210 4.01 12.93 15.53
C GLU A 210 3.67 12.46 14.11
N PHE A 211 3.15 11.24 13.93
CA PHE A 211 2.74 10.75 12.61
C PHE A 211 1.57 11.57 12.04
N ALA A 212 0.57 11.91 12.87
CA ALA A 212 -0.54 12.76 12.47
C ALA A 212 -0.06 14.16 12.07
N SER A 213 0.87 14.73 12.83
CA SER A 213 1.49 16.03 12.53
C SER A 213 2.28 16.00 11.23
N MET A 214 3.04 14.92 10.99
CA MET A 214 3.77 14.71 9.74
C MET A 214 2.85 14.62 8.52
N MET A 215 1.63 14.10 8.69
CA MET A 215 0.64 13.95 7.62
C MET A 215 -0.22 15.20 7.39
N ASP A 216 -0.10 16.24 8.22
CA ASP A 216 -0.81 17.52 8.03
C ASP A 216 -0.35 18.21 6.73
N VAL A 217 -1.29 18.77 5.97
CA VAL A 217 -1.01 19.53 4.75
C VAL A 217 -0.16 20.78 4.98
N ARG A 218 -0.10 21.26 6.23
CA ARG A 218 0.65 22.43 6.67
C ARG A 218 2.01 22.09 7.24
N ALA A 219 2.40 20.80 7.26
CA ALA A 219 3.72 20.40 7.72
C ALA A 219 4.83 21.08 6.89
N THR A 220 5.98 21.34 7.51
CA THR A 220 7.15 21.97 6.85
C THR A 220 7.58 21.22 5.59
N HIS A 221 7.46 19.90 5.62
CA HIS A 221 7.67 19.01 4.48
C HIS A 221 6.37 18.22 4.25
N PRO A 222 5.43 18.73 3.44
CA PRO A 222 4.14 18.08 3.29
C PRO A 222 4.28 16.77 2.52
N VAL A 223 3.55 15.75 2.98
CA VAL A 223 3.45 14.45 2.30
C VAL A 223 2.39 14.55 1.20
N ALA A 224 2.76 14.19 -0.02
CA ALA A 224 1.90 14.26 -1.20
C ALA A 224 1.25 12.91 -1.49
N PHE A 225 -0.08 12.94 -1.67
CA PHE A 225 -0.87 11.77 -2.03
C PHE A 225 -1.39 11.90 -3.46
N THR A 226 -1.66 10.75 -4.08
CA THR A 226 -2.37 10.72 -5.36
C THR A 226 -3.86 10.93 -5.11
N LYS A 227 -4.44 10.32 -4.06
CA LYS A 227 -5.87 10.42 -3.74
C LYS A 227 -6.10 11.06 -2.38
N GLY A 228 -7.16 11.87 -2.26
CA GLY A 228 -7.49 12.62 -1.03
C GLY A 228 -7.80 11.75 0.19
N GLY A 229 -8.22 10.49 0.01
CA GLY A 229 -8.54 9.56 1.10
C GLY A 229 -7.35 8.74 1.61
N ASP A 230 -6.24 8.69 0.86
CA ASP A 230 -5.10 7.84 1.22
C ASP A 230 -4.42 8.29 2.52
N ARG A 231 -4.49 9.59 2.86
CA ARG A 231 -3.96 10.13 4.12
C ARG A 231 -4.56 9.45 5.34
N GLU A 232 -5.89 9.35 5.40
CA GLU A 232 -6.56 8.75 6.55
C GLU A 232 -6.32 7.24 6.62
N ALA A 233 -6.22 6.58 5.47
CA ALA A 233 -5.88 5.16 5.40
C ALA A 233 -4.48 4.90 6.00
N VAL A 234 -3.46 5.69 5.62
CA VAL A 234 -2.11 5.48 6.15
C VAL A 234 -1.98 5.86 7.63
N ARG A 235 -2.74 6.87 8.11
CA ARG A 235 -2.81 7.20 9.55
C ARG A 235 -3.39 6.05 10.36
N PHE A 236 -4.48 5.45 9.88
CA PHE A 236 -5.08 4.28 10.53
C PHE A 236 -4.12 3.08 10.53
N ASN A 237 -3.41 2.84 9.42
CA ASN A 237 -2.43 1.77 9.35
C ASN A 237 -1.26 1.97 10.33
N PHE A 238 -0.73 3.20 10.43
CA PHE A 238 0.34 3.48 11.39
C PHE A 238 -0.11 3.20 12.83
N TYR A 239 -1.29 3.70 13.23
CA TYR A 239 -1.89 3.40 14.54
C TYR A 239 -2.01 1.88 14.77
N LYS A 240 -2.61 1.18 13.81
CA LYS A 240 -2.89 -0.26 13.90
C LYS A 240 -1.62 -1.12 14.01
N TYR A 241 -0.54 -0.74 13.34
CA TYR A 241 0.64 -1.59 13.19
C TYR A 241 1.85 -1.16 14.01
N CYS A 242 1.88 0.07 14.53
CA CYS A 242 2.94 0.54 15.42
C CYS A 242 2.56 0.44 16.90
N TYR A 243 1.28 0.22 17.20
CA TYR A 243 0.82 0.00 18.56
C TYR A 243 0.26 -1.39 18.70
N HIS A 244 1.00 -2.24 19.42
CA HIS A 244 0.49 -3.52 19.83
C HIS A 244 -0.64 -3.30 20.84
N ILE A 245 -1.87 -3.73 20.50
CA ILE A 245 -2.97 -3.88 21.46
C ILE A 245 -2.56 -4.73 22.68
N LEU A 246 -1.48 -5.52 22.56
CA LEU A 246 -0.97 -6.42 23.59
C LEU A 246 0.18 -5.85 24.45
N ASP A 247 0.80 -4.71 24.09
CA ASP A 247 1.90 -4.11 24.88
C ASP A 247 1.40 -3.11 25.94
N GLN A 248 0.08 -2.90 26.08
CA GLN A 248 -0.50 -2.08 27.15
C GLN A 248 -0.56 -2.79 28.53
N GLN A 249 0.42 -3.66 28.85
CA GLN A 249 0.61 -4.14 30.23
C GLN A 249 1.61 -3.32 31.06
N GLU A 250 2.14 -2.20 30.56
CA GLU A 250 3.06 -1.34 31.33
C GLU A 250 2.42 -0.08 31.95
N HIS A 251 1.09 0.00 32.06
CA HIS A 251 0.42 1.00 32.92
C HIS A 251 -0.65 0.35 33.83
N PRO A 252 -0.29 -0.09 35.05
CA PRO A 252 -1.21 -0.74 35.98
C PRO A 252 -2.38 0.15 36.47
N GLU A 253 -2.32 1.46 36.28
CA GLU A 253 -3.27 2.40 36.91
C GLU A 253 -4.48 2.77 36.05
N ALA A 254 -4.52 2.44 34.76
CA ALA A 254 -5.62 2.82 33.86
C ALA A 254 -6.68 1.72 33.64
N ALA A 255 -6.43 0.49 34.08
CA ALA A 255 -7.28 -0.67 33.82
C ALA A 255 -8.73 -0.60 34.39
N PRO A 256 -9.03 0.03 35.55
CA PRO A 256 -10.39 0.01 36.08
C PRO A 256 -11.39 0.89 35.31
N ALA A 257 -10.92 1.94 34.64
CA ALA A 257 -11.79 2.93 33.99
C ALA A 257 -12.38 2.45 32.66
N LEU A 258 -11.66 1.60 31.92
CA LEU A 258 -12.10 1.07 30.62
C LEU A 258 -13.06 -0.11 30.74
N GLN A 259 -12.97 -0.91 31.82
CA GLN A 259 -13.93 -2.00 32.07
C GLN A 259 -15.32 -1.49 32.46
N GLU A 260 -15.42 -0.36 33.19
CA GLU A 260 -16.72 0.24 33.50
C GLU A 260 -17.39 0.91 32.29
N ALA A 261 -16.62 1.48 31.36
CA ALA A 261 -17.17 2.09 30.15
C ALA A 261 -17.74 1.02 29.19
N CYS A 262 -17.06 -0.12 29.04
CA CYS A 262 -17.52 -1.21 28.17
C CYS A 262 -18.73 -1.96 28.74
N ALA A 263 -18.90 -1.99 30.07
CA ALA A 263 -20.05 -2.61 30.73
C ALA A 263 -21.33 -1.76 30.66
N ARG A 264 -21.22 -0.43 30.55
CA ARG A 264 -22.38 0.48 30.47
C ARG A 264 -23.02 0.52 29.08
N ASP A 265 -22.27 0.24 28.03
CA ASP A 265 -22.75 0.24 26.63
C ASP A 265 -23.31 -1.11 26.13
N CYS A 266 -23.29 -2.15 26.98
CA CYS A 266 -23.89 -3.46 26.67
C CYS A 266 -25.32 -3.63 27.23
N SER A 267 -26.07 -2.54 27.42
CA SER A 267 -27.50 -2.65 27.70
C SER A 267 -28.25 -3.01 26.41
N PRO A 268 -29.07 -4.09 26.39
CA PRO A 268 -29.76 -4.50 25.17
C PRO A 268 -30.76 -3.43 24.74
N VAL A 269 -30.54 -2.87 23.54
CA VAL A 269 -31.51 -2.01 22.86
C VAL A 269 -32.79 -2.84 22.64
N PRO A 270 -33.98 -2.39 23.10
CA PRO A 270 -35.22 -3.10 22.86
C PRO A 270 -35.54 -3.12 21.37
N ARG A 271 -35.75 -4.31 20.81
CA ARG A 271 -36.15 -4.49 19.40
C ARG A 271 -37.52 -3.85 19.18
N PRO A 272 -37.73 -3.09 18.08
CA PRO A 272 -39.06 -2.63 17.73
C PRO A 272 -39.97 -3.82 17.42
N ALA A 273 -41.19 -3.79 17.97
CA ALA A 273 -42.21 -4.81 17.76
C ALA A 273 -42.56 -4.92 16.27
N PHE A 274 -42.50 -6.15 15.74
CA PHE A 274 -43.02 -6.48 14.42
C PHE A 274 -44.53 -6.29 14.41
N VAL A 275 -45.01 -5.36 13.57
CA VAL A 275 -46.43 -5.26 13.21
C VAL A 275 -46.70 -6.28 12.11
N GLU A 276 -47.51 -7.27 12.43
CA GLU A 276 -47.95 -8.33 11.53
C GLU A 276 -48.92 -7.76 10.47
N VAL A 277 -48.41 -7.54 9.24
CA VAL A 277 -49.24 -7.13 8.10
C VAL A 277 -49.93 -8.36 7.51
N LYS A 278 -51.20 -8.56 7.84
CA LYS A 278 -52.07 -9.55 7.18
C LYS A 278 -52.27 -9.20 5.71
N GLN A 279 -51.63 -9.97 4.81
CA GLN A 279 -51.97 -9.97 3.38
C GLN A 279 -53.39 -10.52 3.19
N ARG A 280 -54.29 -9.70 2.64
CA ARG A 280 -55.59 -10.15 2.11
C ARG A 280 -55.39 -10.61 0.66
N ASN A 281 -55.61 -11.90 0.43
CA ASN A 281 -55.79 -12.47 -0.90
C ASN A 281 -57.14 -11.99 -1.48
N ALA A 282 -57.08 -11.35 -2.65
CA ALA A 282 -58.20 -11.26 -3.58
C ALA A 282 -57.63 -11.44 -4.99
N GLY A 283 -57.77 -12.66 -5.53
CA GLY A 283 -57.53 -12.92 -6.94
C GLY A 283 -58.68 -12.38 -7.80
N PRO A 284 -58.45 -12.11 -9.09
CA PRO A 284 -59.52 -11.77 -10.01
C PRO A 284 -60.22 -13.05 -10.52
N THR A 285 -61.54 -13.05 -10.41
CA THR A 285 -62.45 -14.02 -11.03
C THR A 285 -62.59 -13.69 -12.52
N LEU A 286 -62.45 -14.70 -13.37
CA LEU A 286 -62.83 -14.70 -14.78
C LEU A 286 -64.35 -14.60 -14.94
N THR A 287 -64.80 -13.62 -15.74
CA THR A 287 -65.89 -13.74 -16.73
C THR A 287 -65.62 -12.73 -17.83
#